data_AF-A0A3D9ZUP6-F1
#
_entry.id   AF-A0A3D9ZUP6-F1
#
_cell.length_a   1.000
_cell.length_b   1.000
_cell.length_c   1.000
_cell.angle_alpha   90.00
_cell.angle_beta   90.00
_cell.angle_gamma   90.00
#
_symmetry.space_group_name_H-M   'P 1'
#
loop_
_entity.id
_entity.type
_entity.pdbx_description
1 polymer ?
#
loop_
_entity_poly.entity_id
_entity_poly.type
_entity_poly.pdbx_seq_one_letter_code
_entity_poly.pdbx_strand_id
1 'polypeptide(L)'
;MSANPASRQFPPGELLPGNPPVLVLPTTEMQRQAAHTLIDLSHRLRPRDYTIAALLDEHVTLTTEQLTLMLFDNPITCRHRLQALRGLGFIDRFIRNRPGAPNPVCWLPGPLSARYMALARGDNPPTTRALRERQDRVYASPTLAHLLEVNTFFAGLLVHARRHRGADLTRWWSERTTAAAFGRRIRPDGHGVWSDGHGQTGFFVELDRGTETIGTLVDKLGSHRRLRAEGGPAYPVLFVLPSRIREQNLHRRLAERPEPSLHIATTSPESGPDPAGPVWRLAGNGRHRLALGELPSDHGEAGPLSPGPPRPDQHPLRLPNPSG
;
A
#
# COMPACT_ATOMS: atom_id res chain seq x y z
N MET A 1 -35.67 44.79 -30.15
CA MET A 1 -34.95 45.36 -31.31
C MET A 1 -33.64 44.61 -31.46
N SER A 2 -33.63 43.60 -32.33
CA SER A 2 -32.43 42.85 -32.71
C SER A 2 -31.64 43.65 -33.73
N ALA A 3 -30.36 43.87 -33.48
CA ALA A 3 -29.43 44.40 -34.47
C ALA A 3 -28.35 43.35 -34.73
N ASN A 4 -28.39 42.78 -35.93
CA ASN A 4 -27.29 42.06 -36.56
C ASN A 4 -26.40 43.09 -37.26
N PRO A 5 -25.06 42.92 -37.29
CA PRO A 5 -24.42 43.07 -38.60
C PRO A 5 -23.23 42.14 -38.89
N ALA A 6 -23.27 41.67 -40.14
CA ALA A 6 -22.22 41.69 -41.16
C ALA A 6 -20.98 40.79 -41.01
N SER A 7 -21.03 39.71 -41.79
CA SER A 7 -19.93 38.93 -42.33
C SER A 7 -18.88 39.81 -43.03
N ARG A 8 -17.60 39.65 -42.66
CA ARG A 8 -16.46 40.14 -43.45
C ARG A 8 -15.89 39.02 -44.30
N GLN A 9 -16.04 39.14 -45.62
CA GLN A 9 -15.34 38.36 -46.62
C GLN A 9 -13.86 38.82 -46.69
N PHE A 10 -12.94 37.86 -46.77
CA PHE A 10 -11.53 38.09 -47.12
C PHE A 10 -11.31 37.65 -48.59
N PRO A 11 -10.39 38.30 -49.32
CA PRO A 11 -10.22 38.10 -50.76
C PRO A 11 -9.45 36.80 -51.09
N PRO A 12 -9.61 36.24 -52.30
CA PRO A 12 -8.87 35.06 -52.73
C PRO A 12 -7.44 35.45 -53.16
N GLY A 13 -6.44 34.98 -52.40
CA GLY A 13 -5.03 35.08 -52.76
C GLY A 13 -4.59 33.89 -53.62
N GLU A 14 -3.93 34.20 -54.73
CA GLU A 14 -3.43 33.30 -55.78
C GLU A 14 -2.47 32.20 -55.29
N LEU A 15 -2.54 31.05 -55.95
CA LEU A 15 -1.68 29.88 -55.77
C LEU A 15 -0.36 30.06 -56.55
N LEU A 16 0.79 29.99 -55.85
CA LEU A 16 2.09 29.71 -56.46
C LEU A 16 2.42 28.20 -56.34
N PRO A 17 3.03 27.58 -57.36
CA PRO A 17 3.28 26.15 -57.39
C PRO A 17 4.63 25.80 -56.75
N GLY A 18 4.69 24.70 -56.00
CA GLY A 18 5.95 24.01 -55.73
C GLY A 18 6.26 23.75 -54.26
N ASN A 19 5.66 22.70 -53.71
CA ASN A 19 6.40 21.72 -52.92
C ASN A 19 5.57 20.43 -52.89
N PRO A 20 6.16 19.24 -53.19
CA PRO A 20 5.41 18.00 -53.03
C PRO A 20 5.01 17.86 -51.56
N PRO A 21 3.82 17.33 -51.24
CA PRO A 21 3.52 17.00 -49.86
C PRO A 21 4.55 15.97 -49.40
N VAL A 22 5.37 16.36 -48.43
CA VAL A 22 6.11 15.38 -47.63
C VAL A 22 5.04 14.48 -47.04
N LEU A 23 4.93 13.28 -47.59
CA LEU A 23 4.25 12.16 -46.99
C LEU A 23 4.99 11.89 -45.68
N VAL A 24 4.61 12.60 -44.64
CA VAL A 24 4.88 12.20 -43.26
C VAL A 24 4.05 10.93 -43.08
N LEU A 25 4.62 9.80 -43.47
CA LEU A 25 4.19 8.52 -42.97
C LEU A 25 4.11 8.67 -41.45
N PRO A 26 3.00 8.30 -40.80
CA PRO A 26 2.96 8.28 -39.36
C PRO A 26 4.03 7.30 -38.91
N THR A 27 5.18 7.83 -38.48
CA THR A 27 6.26 7.04 -37.93
C THR A 27 5.65 6.27 -36.79
N THR A 28 5.70 4.97 -36.97
CA THR A 28 4.92 3.96 -36.29
C THR A 28 5.48 3.81 -34.88
N GLU A 29 5.30 4.82 -34.03
CA GLU A 29 5.60 4.82 -32.59
C GLU A 29 4.65 3.90 -31.81
N MET A 30 3.71 3.26 -32.49
CA MET A 30 3.22 1.93 -32.10
C MET A 30 4.20 0.86 -32.57
N GLN A 31 5.47 0.96 -32.16
CA GLN A 31 6.32 -0.22 -32.09
C GLN A 31 5.50 -1.24 -31.30
N ARG A 32 5.03 -2.27 -31.99
CA ARG A 32 4.55 -3.50 -31.39
C ARG A 32 5.60 -3.87 -30.34
N GLN A 33 5.34 -3.60 -29.07
CA GLN A 33 6.15 -4.12 -27.98
C GLN A 33 6.14 -5.62 -28.22
N ALA A 34 7.27 -6.18 -28.68
CA ALA A 34 7.42 -7.60 -28.75
C ALA A 34 6.99 -8.12 -27.38
N ALA A 35 6.02 -9.03 -27.35
CA ALA A 35 5.47 -9.54 -26.11
C ALA A 35 6.58 -10.34 -25.42
N HIS A 36 7.41 -9.65 -24.64
CA HIS A 36 8.51 -10.26 -23.91
C HIS A 36 7.92 -11.33 -22.99
N THR A 37 8.44 -12.54 -23.06
CA THR A 37 8.11 -13.58 -22.09
C THR A 37 8.91 -13.35 -20.80
N LEU A 38 8.52 -14.03 -19.72
CA LEU A 38 9.30 -14.00 -18.48
C LEU A 38 10.71 -14.58 -18.67
N ILE A 39 10.86 -15.54 -19.58
CA ILE A 39 12.16 -16.17 -19.90
C ILE A 39 13.07 -15.15 -20.60
N ASP A 40 12.55 -14.39 -21.58
CA ASP A 40 13.33 -13.39 -22.31
C ASP A 40 13.91 -12.30 -21.41
N LEU A 41 13.25 -12.03 -20.28
CA LEU A 41 13.63 -10.96 -19.35
C LEU A 41 14.37 -11.46 -18.11
N SER A 42 14.51 -12.77 -17.94
CA SER A 42 15.11 -13.39 -16.75
C SER A 42 16.49 -12.80 -16.42
N HIS A 43 17.36 -12.67 -17.42
CA HIS A 43 18.71 -12.10 -17.29
C HIS A 43 18.73 -10.59 -16.97
N ARG A 44 17.60 -9.89 -17.15
CA ARG A 44 17.46 -8.45 -16.92
C ARG A 44 16.82 -8.13 -15.57
N LEU A 45 16.16 -9.10 -14.95
CA LEU A 45 15.51 -9.00 -13.65
C LEU A 45 16.49 -9.36 -12.53
N ARG A 46 16.31 -8.71 -11.37
CA ARG A 46 17.10 -8.89 -10.15
C ARG A 46 16.16 -9.36 -9.03
N PRO A 47 16.69 -10.02 -7.99
CA PRO A 47 15.90 -10.46 -6.83
C PRO A 47 14.97 -9.35 -6.29
N ARG A 48 15.50 -8.13 -6.16
CA ARG A 48 14.73 -6.95 -5.73
C ARG A 48 13.49 -6.66 -6.57
N ASP A 49 13.51 -6.89 -7.88
CA ASP A 49 12.36 -6.59 -8.74
C ASP A 49 11.21 -7.57 -8.50
N TYR A 50 11.53 -8.82 -8.18
CA TYR A 50 10.52 -9.79 -7.75
C TYR A 50 9.92 -9.42 -6.39
N THR A 51 10.72 -8.87 -5.47
CA THR A 51 10.19 -8.27 -4.24
C THR A 51 9.26 -7.10 -4.53
N ILE A 52 9.62 -6.21 -5.48
CA ILE A 52 8.72 -5.11 -5.92
C ILE A 52 7.41 -5.69 -6.46
N ALA A 53 7.47 -6.72 -7.30
CA ALA A 53 6.29 -7.39 -7.84
C ALA A 53 5.39 -7.98 -6.73
N ALA A 54 5.99 -8.66 -5.74
CA ALA A 54 5.25 -9.21 -4.61
C ALA A 54 4.58 -8.12 -3.77
N LEU A 55 5.29 -7.03 -3.46
CA LEU A 55 4.73 -5.90 -2.72
C LEU A 55 3.58 -5.22 -3.47
N LEU A 56 3.70 -5.06 -4.80
CA LEU A 56 2.64 -4.45 -5.62
C LEU A 56 1.44 -5.37 -5.79
N ASP A 57 1.62 -6.69 -5.84
CA ASP A 57 0.51 -7.64 -5.87
C ASP A 57 -0.23 -7.68 -4.53
N GLU A 58 0.50 -7.63 -3.41
CA GLU A 58 -0.05 -7.62 -2.06
C GLU A 58 -0.76 -6.29 -1.74
N HIS A 59 -0.10 -5.15 -1.97
CA HIS A 59 -0.56 -3.82 -1.53
C HIS A 59 -1.16 -2.96 -2.66
N VAL A 60 -1.34 -3.54 -3.84
CA VAL A 60 -2.00 -2.96 -5.03
C VAL A 60 -1.22 -1.82 -5.69
N THR A 61 -0.74 -0.84 -4.93
CA THR A 61 0.04 0.30 -5.42
C THR A 61 0.98 0.84 -4.35
N LEU A 62 2.17 1.28 -4.77
CA LEU A 62 3.16 1.94 -3.92
C LEU A 62 3.76 3.15 -4.62
N THR A 63 4.13 4.18 -3.88
CA THR A 63 4.81 5.35 -4.46
C THR A 63 6.29 5.09 -4.71
N THR A 64 6.91 5.89 -5.58
CA THR A 64 8.37 5.91 -5.74
C THR A 64 9.08 6.11 -4.39
N GLU A 65 8.55 6.96 -3.53
CA GLU A 65 9.13 7.25 -2.21
C GLU A 65 9.08 6.03 -1.30
N GLN A 66 7.91 5.37 -1.19
CA GLN A 66 7.76 4.15 -0.40
C GLN A 66 8.69 3.04 -0.88
N LEU A 67 8.74 2.78 -2.20
CA LEU A 67 9.64 1.78 -2.77
C LEU A 67 11.12 2.13 -2.53
N THR A 68 11.46 3.41 -2.61
CA THR A 68 12.82 3.88 -2.31
C THR A 68 13.19 3.56 -0.86
N LEU A 69 12.37 3.98 0.09
CA LEU A 69 12.60 3.79 1.53
C LEU A 69 12.82 2.30 1.89
N MET A 70 12.02 1.42 1.30
CA MET A 70 12.06 -0.01 1.60
C MET A 70 13.22 -0.75 0.92
N LEU A 71 13.55 -0.41 -0.33
CA LEU A 71 14.38 -1.28 -1.19
C LEU A 71 15.63 -0.64 -1.78
N PHE A 72 15.85 0.66 -1.57
CA PHE A 72 16.97 1.39 -2.19
C PHE A 72 17.65 2.34 -1.20
N ASP A 73 18.95 2.54 -1.38
CA ASP A 73 19.70 3.56 -0.64
C ASP A 73 19.71 4.91 -1.35
N ASN A 74 19.50 4.91 -2.67
CA ASN A 74 19.54 6.10 -3.50
C ASN A 74 18.22 6.28 -4.30
N PRO A 75 17.49 7.39 -4.11
CA PRO A 75 16.26 7.69 -4.84
C PRO A 75 16.41 7.76 -6.37
N ILE A 76 17.55 8.23 -6.88
CA ILE A 76 17.84 8.32 -8.32
C ILE A 76 17.96 6.90 -8.89
N THR A 77 18.70 6.03 -8.21
CA THR A 77 18.82 4.61 -8.61
C THR A 77 17.47 3.91 -8.61
N CYS A 78 16.64 4.17 -7.60
CA CYS A 78 15.26 3.67 -7.55
C CYS A 78 14.46 4.10 -8.78
N ARG A 79 14.41 5.41 -9.08
CA ARG A 79 13.68 5.96 -10.23
C ARG A 79 14.13 5.33 -11.55
N HIS A 80 15.45 5.26 -11.80
CA HIS A 80 15.96 4.62 -13.02
C HIS A 80 15.57 3.15 -13.11
N ARG A 81 15.65 2.40 -12.00
CA ARG A 81 15.26 0.98 -12.00
C ARG A 81 13.77 0.81 -12.27
N LEU A 82 12.90 1.59 -11.64
CA LEU A 82 11.45 1.51 -11.84
C LEU A 82 11.05 1.89 -13.28
N GLN A 83 11.69 2.90 -13.88
CA GLN A 83 11.47 3.20 -15.30
C GLN A 83 11.95 2.08 -16.22
N ALA A 84 13.10 1.45 -15.93
CA ALA A 84 13.57 0.30 -16.69
C ALA A 84 12.59 -0.88 -16.61
N LEU A 85 12.08 -1.20 -15.42
CA LEU A 85 11.06 -2.24 -15.23
C LEU A 85 9.74 -1.91 -15.95
N ARG A 86 9.37 -0.64 -16.04
CA ARG A 86 8.21 -0.21 -16.84
C ARG A 86 8.45 -0.33 -18.34
N GLY A 87 9.63 0.04 -18.83
CA GLY A 87 10.00 -0.15 -20.23
C GLY A 87 9.95 -1.63 -20.66
N LEU A 88 10.16 -2.54 -19.70
CA LEU A 88 10.01 -3.99 -19.88
C LEU A 88 8.55 -4.49 -19.85
N GLY A 89 7.58 -3.67 -19.45
CA GLY A 89 6.22 -4.13 -19.15
C GLY A 89 6.12 -4.96 -17.86
N PHE A 90 7.15 -4.94 -17.01
CA PHE A 90 7.16 -5.68 -15.76
C PHE A 90 6.29 -5.01 -14.69
N ILE A 91 6.36 -3.69 -14.58
CA ILE A 91 5.47 -2.87 -13.75
C ILE A 91 4.86 -1.75 -14.59
N ASP A 92 3.83 -1.09 -14.10
CA ASP A 92 3.29 0.13 -14.71
C ASP A 92 3.17 1.26 -13.69
N ARG A 93 2.72 2.45 -14.11
CA ARG A 93 2.57 3.61 -13.25
C ARG A 93 1.42 4.50 -13.67
N PHE A 94 0.94 5.29 -12.72
CA PHE A 94 0.15 6.48 -12.96
C PHE A 94 0.68 7.65 -12.11
N ILE A 95 0.25 8.86 -12.45
CA ILE A 95 0.55 10.06 -11.68
C ILE A 95 -0.73 10.45 -10.93
N ARG A 96 -0.65 10.51 -9.61
CA ARG A 96 -1.78 10.96 -8.79
C ARG A 96 -1.79 12.48 -8.78
N ASN A 97 -2.80 13.09 -9.40
CA ASN A 97 -2.96 14.54 -9.35
C ASN A 97 -3.41 14.98 -7.95
N ARG A 98 -2.66 15.87 -7.31
CA ARG A 98 -2.97 16.48 -6.01
C ARG A 98 -2.86 18.00 -6.15
N PRO A 99 -3.97 18.72 -6.39
CA PRO A 99 -3.94 20.19 -6.46
C PRO A 99 -3.27 20.78 -5.21
N GLY A 100 -2.28 21.66 -5.40
CA GLY A 100 -1.57 22.31 -4.29
C GLY A 100 -0.49 21.45 -3.59
N ALA A 101 -0.19 20.24 -4.08
CA ALA A 101 0.87 19.40 -3.56
C ALA A 101 1.66 18.70 -4.70
N PRO A 102 2.86 18.17 -4.43
CA PRO A 102 3.57 17.37 -5.41
C PRO A 102 2.75 16.15 -5.85
N ASN A 103 2.76 15.86 -7.15
CA ASN A 103 2.06 14.71 -7.73
C ASN A 103 2.91 13.44 -7.56
N PRO A 104 2.57 12.50 -6.66
CA PRO A 104 3.36 11.29 -6.51
C PRO A 104 3.15 10.35 -7.70
N VAL A 105 4.24 9.74 -8.15
CA VAL A 105 4.20 8.61 -9.09
C VAL A 105 3.87 7.35 -8.30
N CYS A 106 2.79 6.70 -8.68
CA CYS A 106 2.29 5.46 -8.09
C CYS A 106 2.54 4.31 -9.06
N TRP A 107 3.11 3.21 -8.56
CA TRP A 107 3.49 2.04 -9.33
C TRP A 107 2.48 0.91 -9.13
N LEU A 108 2.21 0.15 -10.17
CA LEU A 108 1.21 -0.91 -10.26
C LEU A 108 1.83 -2.18 -10.84
N PRO A 109 1.24 -3.36 -10.58
CA PRO A 109 1.58 -4.56 -11.34
C PRO A 109 1.42 -4.33 -12.85
N GLY A 110 2.43 -4.71 -13.62
CA GLY A 110 2.39 -4.76 -15.08
C GLY A 110 2.02 -6.17 -15.57
N PRO A 111 1.81 -6.37 -16.89
CA PRO A 111 1.42 -7.66 -17.44
C PRO A 111 2.31 -8.82 -17.00
N LEU A 112 3.62 -8.60 -16.93
CA LEU A 112 4.58 -9.66 -16.62
C LEU A 112 4.69 -9.95 -15.13
N SER A 113 4.72 -8.94 -14.26
CA SER A 113 4.69 -9.21 -12.81
C SER A 113 3.38 -9.84 -12.38
N ALA A 114 2.24 -9.38 -12.92
CA ALA A 114 0.94 -9.99 -12.63
C ALA A 114 0.89 -11.46 -13.07
N ARG A 115 1.44 -11.79 -14.25
CA ARG A 115 1.60 -13.17 -14.71
C ARG A 115 2.51 -13.98 -13.80
N TYR A 116 3.69 -13.45 -13.46
CA TYR A 116 4.66 -14.11 -12.59
C TYR A 116 4.04 -14.46 -11.23
N MET A 117 3.37 -13.49 -10.58
CA MET A 117 2.76 -13.69 -9.26
C MET A 117 1.59 -14.68 -9.29
N ALA A 118 0.77 -14.68 -10.35
CA ALA A 118 -0.29 -15.67 -10.52
C ALA A 118 0.29 -17.08 -10.67
N LEU A 119 1.26 -17.27 -11.58
CA LEU A 119 1.89 -18.57 -11.80
C LEU A 119 2.63 -19.08 -10.55
N ALA A 120 3.29 -18.19 -9.80
CA ALA A 120 3.96 -18.54 -8.55
C ALA A 120 2.99 -19.08 -7.47
N ARG A 121 1.71 -18.74 -7.55
CA ARG A 121 0.64 -19.28 -6.69
C ARG A 121 -0.08 -20.50 -7.29
N GLY A 122 0.25 -20.89 -8.52
CA GLY A 122 -0.52 -21.90 -9.27
C GLY A 122 -1.84 -21.37 -9.85
N ASP A 123 -2.04 -20.06 -9.88
CA ASP A 123 -3.23 -19.41 -10.44
C ASP A 123 -3.08 -19.18 -11.95
N ASN A 124 -4.22 -19.07 -12.64
CA ASN A 124 -4.24 -18.61 -14.03
C ASN A 124 -3.91 -17.10 -14.10
N PRO A 125 -2.95 -16.69 -14.97
CA PRO A 125 -2.65 -15.28 -15.18
C PRO A 125 -3.88 -14.47 -15.62
N PRO A 126 -4.01 -13.21 -15.16
CA PRO A 126 -5.10 -12.35 -15.61
C PRO A 126 -4.98 -12.03 -17.11
N THR A 127 -6.12 -11.86 -17.77
CA THR A 127 -6.13 -11.33 -19.14
C THR A 127 -5.65 -9.87 -19.15
N THR A 128 -5.13 -9.42 -20.29
CA THR A 128 -4.70 -8.01 -20.46
C THR A 128 -5.85 -7.03 -20.15
N ARG A 129 -7.08 -7.37 -20.54
CA ARG A 129 -8.27 -6.57 -20.24
C ARG A 129 -8.53 -6.49 -18.74
N ALA A 130 -8.58 -7.63 -18.05
CA ALA A 130 -8.83 -7.66 -16.61
C ALA A 130 -7.76 -6.92 -15.81
N LEU A 131 -6.49 -7.01 -16.24
CA LEU A 131 -5.41 -6.25 -15.62
C LEU A 131 -5.58 -4.74 -15.80
N ARG A 132 -5.91 -4.25 -17.01
CA ARG A 132 -6.16 -2.83 -17.26
C ARG A 132 -7.34 -2.30 -16.43
N GLU A 133 -8.45 -3.03 -16.40
CA GLU A 133 -9.60 -2.67 -15.57
C GLU A 133 -9.23 -2.62 -14.07
N ARG A 134 -8.36 -3.52 -13.59
CA ARG A 134 -7.82 -3.47 -12.22
C ARG A 134 -6.98 -2.20 -12.01
N GLN A 135 -6.09 -1.85 -12.94
CA GLN A 135 -5.26 -0.65 -12.86
C GLN A 135 -6.11 0.64 -12.86
N ASP A 136 -7.11 0.74 -13.74
CA ASP A 136 -8.03 1.88 -13.81
C ASP A 136 -8.85 2.03 -12.52
N ARG A 137 -9.28 0.92 -11.92
CA ARG A 137 -9.99 0.93 -10.63
C ARG A 137 -9.13 1.48 -9.50
N VAL A 138 -7.82 1.20 -9.51
CA VAL A 138 -6.89 1.75 -8.51
C VAL A 138 -6.75 3.26 -8.70
N TYR A 139 -6.57 3.70 -9.94
CA TYR A 139 -6.50 5.12 -10.27
C TYR A 139 -7.77 5.88 -9.85
N ALA A 140 -8.95 5.32 -10.14
CA ALA A 140 -10.24 5.90 -9.81
C ALA A 140 -10.68 5.71 -8.35
N SER A 141 -9.87 5.05 -7.52
CA SER A 141 -10.27 4.70 -6.15
C SER A 141 -10.38 5.94 -5.25
N PRO A 142 -11.53 6.18 -4.59
CA PRO A 142 -11.68 7.28 -3.63
C PRO A 142 -10.84 7.07 -2.37
N THR A 143 -10.50 5.82 -2.03
CA THR A 143 -9.69 5.45 -0.85
C THR A 143 -8.20 5.38 -1.17
N LEU A 144 -7.75 5.77 -2.37
CA LEU A 144 -6.33 5.72 -2.73
C LEU A 144 -5.44 6.53 -1.78
N ALA A 145 -5.89 7.69 -1.31
CA ALA A 145 -5.14 8.48 -0.33
C ALA A 145 -4.89 7.69 0.96
N HIS A 146 -5.96 7.06 1.45
CA HIS A 146 -5.98 6.24 2.65
C HIS A 146 -5.04 5.04 2.51
N LEU A 147 -5.15 4.28 1.41
CA LEU A 147 -4.25 3.16 1.12
C LEU A 147 -2.77 3.57 1.13
N LEU A 148 -2.44 4.73 0.52
CA LEU A 148 -1.07 5.21 0.51
C LEU A 148 -0.58 5.61 1.90
N GLU A 149 -1.43 6.20 2.74
CA GLU A 149 -1.09 6.54 4.13
C GLU A 149 -0.82 5.27 4.96
N VAL A 150 -1.65 4.23 4.80
CA VAL A 150 -1.43 2.91 5.43
C VAL A 150 -0.11 2.29 4.97
N ASN A 151 0.18 2.32 3.66
CA ASN A 151 1.44 1.79 3.15
C ASN A 151 2.66 2.58 3.67
N THR A 152 2.52 3.90 3.92
CA THR A 152 3.57 4.71 4.55
C THR A 152 3.83 4.28 6.00
N PHE A 153 2.79 3.94 6.76
CA PHE A 153 2.93 3.42 8.13
C PHE A 153 3.83 2.18 8.16
N PHE A 154 3.53 1.17 7.34
CA PHE A 154 4.33 -0.07 7.31
C PHE A 154 5.72 0.13 6.70
N ALA A 155 5.86 1.01 5.70
CA ALA A 155 7.19 1.39 5.19
C ALA A 155 8.05 2.01 6.29
N GLY A 156 7.46 2.78 7.21
CA GLY A 156 8.14 3.32 8.39
C GLY A 156 8.73 2.24 9.30
N LEU A 157 7.99 1.15 9.53
CA LEU A 157 8.47 0.00 10.30
C LEU A 157 9.67 -0.68 9.63
N LEU A 158 9.62 -0.88 8.31
CA LEU A 158 10.76 -1.44 7.57
C LEU A 158 11.99 -0.54 7.61
N VAL A 159 11.80 0.79 7.54
CA VAL A 159 12.90 1.76 7.69
C VAL A 159 13.51 1.69 9.09
N HIS A 160 12.68 1.58 10.13
CA HIS A 160 13.14 1.40 11.49
C HIS A 160 13.97 0.10 11.62
N ALA A 161 13.45 -1.03 11.16
CA ALA A 161 14.11 -2.34 11.22
C ALA A 161 15.51 -2.31 10.57
N ARG A 162 15.66 -1.66 9.41
CA ARG A 162 16.96 -1.52 8.73
C ARG A 162 18.04 -0.84 9.57
N ARG A 163 17.66 0.00 10.53
CA ARG A 163 18.58 0.79 11.37
C ARG A 163 18.81 0.18 12.75
N HIS A 164 18.00 -0.80 13.15
CA HIS A 164 18.03 -1.37 14.49
C HIS A 164 18.22 -2.89 14.41
N ARG A 165 19.38 -3.37 14.87
CA ARG A 165 19.68 -4.80 14.84
C ARG A 165 18.68 -5.57 15.70
N GLY A 166 18.18 -6.68 15.17
CA GLY A 166 17.20 -7.53 15.84
C GLY A 166 15.75 -7.10 15.66
N ALA A 167 15.50 -5.88 15.15
CA ALA A 167 14.16 -5.41 14.78
C ALA A 167 13.80 -5.85 13.36
N ASP A 168 12.58 -6.34 13.15
CA ASP A 168 12.10 -6.78 11.85
C ASP A 168 10.57 -6.73 11.73
N LEU A 169 10.08 -6.45 10.52
CA LEU A 169 8.66 -6.59 10.17
C LEU A 169 8.46 -7.95 9.48
N THR A 170 8.29 -8.99 10.30
CA THR A 170 8.23 -10.39 9.84
C THR A 170 6.98 -10.76 9.06
N ARG A 171 5.91 -9.97 9.14
CA ARG A 171 4.68 -10.11 8.35
C ARG A 171 4.08 -8.74 8.07
N TRP A 172 3.62 -8.53 6.84
CA TRP A 172 2.78 -7.39 6.47
C TRP A 172 1.74 -7.84 5.45
N TRP A 173 0.47 -7.69 5.81
CA TRP A 173 -0.67 -8.01 4.97
C TRP A 173 -1.53 -6.77 4.74
N SER A 174 -2.01 -6.64 3.49
CA SER A 174 -3.05 -5.69 3.09
C SER A 174 -4.38 -5.98 3.78
N GLU A 175 -5.32 -5.04 3.73
CA GLU A 175 -6.73 -5.26 4.13
C GLU A 175 -7.30 -6.55 3.51
N ARG A 176 -7.06 -6.77 2.21
CA ARG A 176 -7.56 -7.95 1.46
C ARG A 176 -7.05 -9.26 2.07
N THR A 177 -5.74 -9.37 2.24
CA THR A 177 -5.10 -10.59 2.76
C THR A 177 -5.43 -10.78 4.24
N THR A 178 -5.48 -9.70 5.01
CA THR A 178 -5.90 -9.74 6.41
C THR A 178 -7.33 -10.24 6.55
N ALA A 179 -8.28 -9.63 5.85
CA ALA A 179 -9.67 -10.08 5.88
C ALA A 179 -9.80 -11.57 5.51
N ALA A 180 -9.07 -12.04 4.50
CA ALA A 180 -9.07 -13.46 4.14
C ALA A 180 -8.49 -14.36 5.26
N ALA A 181 -7.35 -13.98 5.84
CA ALA A 181 -6.66 -14.75 6.87
C ALA A 181 -7.44 -14.89 8.19
N PHE A 182 -8.36 -13.94 8.46
CA PHE A 182 -9.21 -13.93 9.65
C PHE A 182 -10.68 -14.26 9.33
N GLY A 183 -10.93 -15.11 8.33
CA GLY A 183 -12.27 -15.62 8.00
C GLY A 183 -13.29 -14.53 7.62
N ARG A 184 -12.81 -13.36 7.16
CA ARG A 184 -13.57 -12.15 6.85
C ARG A 184 -14.38 -11.59 8.02
N ARG A 185 -14.02 -11.94 9.26
CA ARG A 185 -14.64 -11.44 10.50
C ARG A 185 -14.30 -9.98 10.78
N ILE A 186 -13.08 -9.58 10.40
CA ILE A 186 -12.55 -8.22 10.52
C ILE A 186 -12.03 -7.75 9.16
N ARG A 187 -11.91 -6.44 9.00
CA ARG A 187 -11.32 -5.79 7.81
C ARG A 187 -10.48 -4.58 8.22
N PRO A 188 -9.42 -4.77 9.01
CA PRO A 188 -8.52 -3.68 9.32
C PRO A 188 -7.77 -3.26 8.07
N ASP A 189 -7.28 -2.02 8.05
CA ASP A 189 -6.53 -1.46 6.92
C ASP A 189 -5.25 -2.26 6.62
N GLY A 190 -4.69 -2.90 7.64
CA GLY A 190 -3.60 -3.86 7.49
C GLY A 190 -3.34 -4.66 8.75
N HIS A 191 -2.50 -5.69 8.60
CA HIS A 191 -2.00 -6.54 9.69
C HIS A 191 -0.50 -6.64 9.60
N GLY A 192 0.17 -6.62 10.75
CA GLY A 192 1.61 -6.84 10.83
C GLY A 192 2.01 -7.76 11.98
N VAL A 193 3.23 -8.30 11.87
CA VAL A 193 3.94 -8.87 13.02
C VAL A 193 5.30 -8.21 13.10
N TRP A 194 5.48 -7.42 14.15
CA TRP A 194 6.75 -6.81 14.51
C TRP A 194 7.54 -7.80 15.36
N SER A 195 8.83 -7.92 15.12
CA SER A 195 9.76 -8.65 15.97
C SER A 195 10.85 -7.70 16.41
N ASP A 196 11.27 -7.80 17.66
CA ASP A 196 12.50 -7.19 18.14
C ASP A 196 13.24 -8.15 19.07
N GLY A 197 14.31 -7.67 19.72
CA GLY A 197 15.10 -8.48 20.66
C GLY A 197 14.32 -8.94 21.91
N HIS A 198 13.09 -8.49 22.11
CA HIS A 198 12.25 -8.80 23.27
C HIS A 198 11.09 -9.74 22.96
N GLY A 199 10.65 -9.82 21.71
CA GLY A 199 9.59 -10.75 21.31
C GLY A 199 8.94 -10.40 19.98
N GLN A 200 7.74 -10.95 19.77
CA GLN A 200 6.89 -10.68 18.61
C GLN A 200 5.59 -10.03 19.03
N THR A 201 5.25 -8.94 18.35
CA THR A 201 3.98 -8.22 18.51
C THR A 201 3.21 -8.33 17.20
N GLY A 202 2.21 -9.20 17.15
CA GLY A 202 1.19 -9.16 16.10
C GLY A 202 0.22 -8.01 16.35
N PHE A 203 -0.26 -7.30 15.33
CA PHE A 203 -1.14 -6.13 15.48
C PHE A 203 -2.05 -5.91 14.27
N PHE A 204 -3.19 -5.28 14.50
CA PHE A 204 -4.10 -4.76 13.47
C PHE A 204 -3.97 -3.25 13.37
N VAL A 205 -4.06 -2.68 12.16
CA VAL A 205 -3.99 -1.23 11.93
C VAL A 205 -5.33 -0.69 11.45
N GLU A 206 -5.81 0.37 12.09
CA GLU A 206 -6.93 1.20 11.68
C GLU A 206 -6.41 2.64 11.54
N LEU A 207 -6.24 3.10 10.31
CA LEU A 207 -5.85 4.47 10.04
C LEU A 207 -7.11 5.33 9.99
N ASP A 208 -7.05 6.51 10.58
CA ASP A 208 -8.18 7.42 10.62
C ASP A 208 -7.78 8.77 10.02
N ARG A 209 -8.58 9.20 9.04
CA ARG A 209 -8.39 10.48 8.34
C ARG A 209 -9.29 11.58 8.90
N GLY A 210 -9.97 11.32 10.01
CA GLY A 210 -10.88 12.28 10.65
C GLY A 210 -12.24 12.38 9.97
N THR A 211 -12.54 11.52 9.00
CA THR A 211 -13.78 11.53 8.21
C THR A 211 -14.96 10.85 8.90
N GLU A 212 -14.67 9.97 9.86
CA GLU A 212 -15.67 9.24 10.64
C GLU A 212 -15.88 9.87 12.03
N THR A 213 -16.99 9.57 12.69
CA THR A 213 -17.19 9.96 14.09
C THR A 213 -16.40 9.06 15.03
N ILE A 214 -16.08 9.53 16.24
CA ILE A 214 -15.46 8.67 17.28
C ILE A 214 -16.35 7.48 17.63
N GLY A 215 -17.67 7.65 17.61
CA GLY A 215 -18.62 6.55 17.83
C GLY A 215 -18.42 5.43 16.81
N THR A 216 -18.32 5.79 15.53
CA THR A 216 -18.05 4.85 14.44
C THR A 216 -16.74 4.09 14.63
N LEU A 217 -15.67 4.77 15.09
CA LEU A 217 -14.39 4.11 15.39
C LEU A 217 -14.53 3.07 16.51
N VAL A 218 -15.27 3.40 17.57
CA VAL A 218 -15.51 2.46 18.68
C VAL A 218 -16.40 1.30 18.24
N ASP A 219 -17.40 1.55 17.39
CA ASP A 219 -18.28 0.49 16.89
C ASP A 219 -17.52 -0.57 16.07
N LYS A 220 -16.44 -0.19 15.37
CA LYS A 220 -15.54 -1.13 14.66
C LYS A 220 -14.95 -2.20 15.59
N LEU A 221 -14.69 -1.85 16.86
CA LEU A 221 -14.13 -2.77 17.86
C LEU A 221 -15.04 -3.96 18.14
N GLY A 222 -16.34 -3.86 17.87
CA GLY A 222 -17.27 -4.97 18.01
C GLY A 222 -16.89 -6.18 17.13
N SER A 223 -16.31 -5.95 15.96
CA SER A 223 -15.82 -7.03 15.09
C SER A 223 -14.58 -7.73 15.65
N HIS A 224 -13.62 -6.97 16.18
CA HIS A 224 -12.43 -7.49 16.85
C HIS A 224 -12.79 -8.26 18.12
N ARG A 225 -13.77 -7.77 18.90
CA ARG A 225 -14.28 -8.44 20.09
C ARG A 225 -14.85 -9.82 19.75
N ARG A 226 -15.66 -9.91 18.69
CA ARG A 226 -16.19 -11.19 18.20
C ARG A 226 -15.09 -12.12 17.72
N LEU A 227 -14.12 -11.61 16.96
CA LEU A 227 -12.96 -12.41 16.53
C LEU A 227 -12.22 -13.01 17.73
N ARG A 228 -11.98 -12.22 18.79
CA ARG A 228 -11.33 -12.71 20.01
C ARG A 228 -12.17 -13.77 20.73
N ALA A 229 -13.48 -13.56 20.84
CA ALA A 229 -14.40 -14.52 21.45
C ALA A 229 -14.48 -15.85 20.66
N GLU A 230 -14.27 -15.82 19.35
CA GLU A 230 -14.25 -16.98 18.45
C GLU A 230 -12.86 -17.67 18.39
N GLY A 231 -11.93 -17.35 19.32
CA GLY A 231 -10.61 -17.97 19.40
C GLY A 231 -9.52 -17.30 18.55
N GLY A 232 -9.77 -16.07 18.08
CA GLY A 232 -8.75 -15.26 17.42
C GLY A 232 -7.65 -14.75 18.37
N PRO A 233 -6.54 -14.21 17.82
CA PRO A 233 -5.38 -13.80 18.60
C PRO A 233 -5.65 -12.57 19.49
N ALA A 234 -4.76 -12.35 20.45
CA ALA A 234 -4.75 -11.19 21.34
C ALA A 234 -3.99 -9.99 20.78
N TYR A 235 -4.10 -9.73 19.49
CA TYR A 235 -3.38 -8.61 18.88
C TYR A 235 -4.03 -7.27 19.25
N PRO A 236 -3.22 -6.23 19.59
CA PRO A 236 -3.73 -4.90 19.76
C PRO A 236 -4.26 -4.34 18.44
N VAL A 237 -5.33 -3.56 18.55
CA VAL A 237 -5.84 -2.70 17.48
C VAL A 237 -5.16 -1.34 17.60
N LEU A 238 -4.38 -0.99 16.59
CA LEU A 238 -3.61 0.25 16.51
C LEU A 238 -4.42 1.30 15.74
N PHE A 239 -4.82 2.37 16.41
CA PHE A 239 -5.41 3.53 15.74
C PHE A 239 -4.34 4.57 15.42
N VAL A 240 -4.14 4.86 14.14
CA VAL A 240 -3.31 5.96 13.66
C VAL A 240 -4.22 7.16 13.40
N LEU A 241 -4.21 8.14 14.31
CA LEU A 241 -5.17 9.24 14.33
C LEU A 241 -4.56 10.52 13.76
N PRO A 242 -5.36 11.45 13.20
CA PRO A 242 -4.84 12.60 12.49
C PRO A 242 -4.36 13.72 13.43
N SER A 243 -4.72 13.68 14.72
CA SER A 243 -4.29 14.68 15.71
C SER A 243 -4.38 14.18 17.15
N ARG A 244 -3.64 14.84 18.04
CA ARG A 244 -3.67 14.61 19.49
C ARG A 244 -5.05 14.90 20.10
N ILE A 245 -5.78 15.88 19.58
CA ILE A 245 -7.15 16.20 20.05
C ILE A 245 -8.07 15.02 19.76
N ARG A 246 -7.96 14.44 18.56
CA ARG A 246 -8.76 13.29 18.18
C ARG A 246 -8.39 12.05 18.98
N GLU A 247 -7.11 11.85 19.27
CA GLU A 247 -6.62 10.83 20.22
C GLU A 247 -7.25 10.99 21.60
N GLN A 248 -7.24 12.19 22.18
CA GLN A 248 -7.84 12.45 23.49
C GLN A 248 -9.34 12.16 23.52
N ASN A 249 -10.07 12.53 22.48
CA ASN A 249 -11.51 12.27 22.38
C ASN A 249 -11.80 10.77 22.26
N LEU A 250 -11.00 10.01 21.50
CA LEU A 250 -11.12 8.55 21.45
C LEU A 250 -10.86 7.93 22.83
N HIS A 251 -9.78 8.33 23.51
CA HIS A 251 -9.46 7.83 24.86
C HIS A 251 -10.56 8.16 25.89
N ARG A 252 -11.15 9.36 25.84
CA ARG A 252 -12.30 9.71 26.69
C ARG A 252 -13.47 8.75 26.44
N ARG A 253 -13.75 8.47 25.16
CA ARG A 253 -14.83 7.56 24.79
C ARG A 253 -14.58 6.12 25.23
N LEU A 254 -13.33 5.65 25.11
CA LEU A 254 -12.93 4.32 25.59
C LEU A 254 -12.99 4.22 27.12
N ALA A 255 -12.76 5.32 27.85
CA ALA A 255 -12.94 5.34 29.30
C ALA A 255 -14.44 5.27 29.70
N GLU A 256 -15.33 5.90 28.93
CA GLU A 256 -16.79 5.80 29.12
C GLU A 256 -17.34 4.41 28.74
N ARG A 257 -16.70 3.73 27.79
CA ARG A 257 -17.08 2.39 27.29
C ARG A 257 -15.84 1.48 27.22
N PRO A 258 -15.40 0.92 28.36
CA PRO A 258 -14.22 0.07 28.39
C PRO A 258 -14.36 -1.21 27.55
N GLU A 259 -13.27 -1.63 26.93
CA GLU A 259 -13.17 -2.86 26.12
C GLU A 259 -12.16 -3.83 26.75
N PRO A 260 -12.51 -4.51 27.86
CA PRO A 260 -11.54 -5.26 28.68
C PRO A 260 -10.94 -6.47 27.96
N SER A 261 -11.60 -6.98 26.92
CA SER A 261 -11.13 -8.13 26.14
C SER A 261 -10.17 -7.75 24.99
N LEU A 262 -9.94 -6.45 24.76
CA LEU A 262 -9.15 -5.95 23.65
C LEU A 262 -7.98 -5.08 24.15
N HIS A 263 -6.92 -5.06 23.37
CA HIS A 263 -5.83 -4.11 23.55
C HIS A 263 -5.97 -3.05 22.47
N ILE A 264 -6.05 -1.78 22.89
CA ILE A 264 -6.26 -0.66 21.97
C ILE A 264 -5.16 0.34 22.21
N ALA A 265 -4.33 0.57 21.20
CA ALA A 265 -3.26 1.55 21.26
C ALA A 265 -3.47 2.62 20.20
N THR A 266 -3.11 3.86 20.52
CA THR A 266 -3.29 4.99 19.62
C THR A 266 -1.99 5.72 19.41
N THR A 267 -1.84 6.32 18.24
CA THR A 267 -0.78 7.30 17.96
C THR A 267 -1.34 8.46 17.14
N SER A 268 -0.58 9.54 17.09
CA SER A 268 -0.85 10.72 16.26
C SER A 268 0.47 11.36 15.82
N PRO A 269 0.48 12.20 14.77
CA PRO A 269 1.71 12.84 14.28
C PRO A 269 2.51 13.57 15.36
N GLU A 270 1.84 14.17 16.34
CA GLU A 270 2.45 14.91 17.46
C GLU A 270 3.09 14.01 18.53
N SER A 271 3.05 12.69 18.34
CA SER A 271 3.64 11.70 19.24
C SER A 271 5.04 11.27 18.77
N GLY A 272 5.34 11.47 17.49
CA GLY A 272 6.59 11.09 16.85
C GLY A 272 6.35 10.44 15.48
N PRO A 273 7.34 10.48 14.58
CA PRO A 273 7.19 9.95 13.22
C PRO A 273 7.45 8.45 13.11
N ASP A 274 8.01 7.81 14.15
CA ASP A 274 8.47 6.42 14.11
C ASP A 274 7.43 5.47 14.71
N PRO A 275 6.74 4.66 13.89
CA PRO A 275 5.71 3.74 14.37
C PRO A 275 6.26 2.55 15.18
N ALA A 276 7.57 2.27 15.16
CA ALA A 276 8.17 1.26 16.02
C ALA A 276 8.58 1.84 17.39
N GLY A 277 8.85 3.13 17.45
CA GLY A 277 9.30 3.83 18.66
C GLY A 277 8.19 4.06 19.71
N PRO A 278 8.51 4.73 20.83
CA PRO A 278 7.61 4.93 21.97
C PRO A 278 6.53 5.98 21.71
N VAL A 279 5.70 5.73 20.70
CA VAL A 279 4.63 6.64 20.24
C VAL A 279 3.24 6.13 20.61
N TRP A 280 3.10 4.90 21.13
CA TRP A 280 1.80 4.25 21.32
C TRP A 280 1.24 4.47 22.72
N ARG A 281 0.04 5.06 22.80
CA ARG A 281 -0.69 5.21 24.06
C ARG A 281 -1.76 4.13 24.17
N LEU A 282 -1.62 3.24 25.14
CA LEU A 282 -2.57 2.15 25.40
C LEU A 282 -3.81 2.69 26.14
N ALA A 283 -5.00 2.24 25.77
CA ALA A 283 -6.22 2.57 26.50
C ALA A 283 -6.10 2.13 27.97
N GLY A 284 -6.34 3.05 28.90
CA GLY A 284 -6.25 2.79 30.33
C GLY A 284 -4.84 2.89 30.96
N ASN A 285 -3.77 3.08 30.19
CA ASN A 285 -2.39 3.16 30.74
C ASN A 285 -1.94 4.57 31.17
N GLY A 286 -2.88 5.52 31.27
CA GLY A 286 -2.57 6.92 31.57
C GLY A 286 -2.01 7.68 30.37
N ARG A 287 -0.85 8.32 30.53
CA ARG A 287 -0.16 9.13 29.49
C ARG A 287 1.16 8.52 29.00
N HIS A 288 1.55 7.38 29.56
CA HIS A 288 2.78 6.71 29.19
C HIS A 288 2.66 6.13 27.78
N ARG A 289 3.69 6.35 26.95
CA ARG A 289 3.76 5.81 25.59
C ARG A 289 4.76 4.67 25.55
N LEU A 290 4.37 3.63 24.81
CA LEU A 290 5.10 2.38 24.66
C LEU A 290 5.64 2.27 23.22
N ALA A 291 6.76 1.58 23.07
CA ALA A 291 7.23 1.12 21.78
C ALA A 291 6.30 0.04 21.21
N LEU A 292 6.35 -0.20 19.90
CA LEU A 292 5.48 -1.20 19.27
C LEU A 292 5.70 -2.60 19.86
N GLY A 293 6.96 -2.98 20.10
CA GLY A 293 7.34 -4.26 20.71
C GLY A 293 6.90 -4.43 22.17
N GLU A 294 6.62 -3.33 22.87
CA GLU A 294 6.18 -3.35 24.27
C GLU A 294 4.66 -3.47 24.41
N LEU A 295 3.90 -3.40 23.32
CA LEU A 295 2.45 -3.54 23.37
C LEU A 295 2.07 -5.00 23.69
N PRO A 296 1.10 -5.22 24.61
CA PRO A 296 0.62 -6.57 24.89
C PRO A 296 0.09 -7.23 23.63
N SER A 297 0.59 -8.43 23.31
CA SER A 297 0.22 -9.19 22.12
C SER A 297 0.42 -10.68 22.37
N ASP A 298 -0.47 -11.50 21.84
CA ASP A 298 -0.35 -12.97 21.88
C ASP A 298 -0.96 -13.56 20.60
N HIS A 299 -0.19 -14.43 19.94
CA HIS A 299 -0.60 -15.15 18.74
C HIS A 299 -1.75 -16.13 19.01
N GLY A 300 -1.88 -16.61 20.25
CA GLY A 300 -2.76 -17.71 20.60
C GLY A 300 -2.39 -19.00 19.84
N GLU A 301 -3.28 -20.00 19.92
CA GLU A 301 -3.13 -21.21 19.13
C GLU A 301 -3.45 -20.96 17.65
N ALA A 302 -2.65 -21.54 16.76
CA ALA A 302 -2.92 -21.45 15.33
C ALA A 302 -4.21 -22.22 14.97
N GLY A 303 -5.07 -21.61 14.17
CA GLY A 303 -6.36 -22.17 13.81
C GLY A 303 -7.04 -21.42 12.66
N PRO A 304 -8.31 -21.74 12.34
CA PRO A 304 -9.01 -21.15 11.19
C PRO A 304 -9.15 -19.62 11.24
N LEU A 305 -9.12 -19.04 12.44
CA LEU A 305 -9.22 -17.60 12.69
C LEU A 305 -7.95 -17.02 13.33
N SER A 306 -6.89 -17.81 13.47
CA SER A 306 -5.60 -17.36 13.96
C SER A 306 -4.50 -17.90 13.03
N PRO A 307 -3.84 -17.04 12.24
CA PRO A 307 -2.76 -17.48 11.37
C PRO A 307 -1.51 -17.96 12.14
N GLY A 308 -1.49 -17.81 13.46
CA GLY A 308 -0.35 -18.13 14.30
C GLY A 308 0.86 -17.22 14.05
N PRO A 309 2.04 -17.63 14.53
CA PRO A 309 3.28 -16.88 14.35
C PRO A 309 3.67 -16.75 12.87
N PRO A 310 4.46 -15.71 12.52
CA PRO A 310 4.93 -15.47 11.16
C PRO A 310 5.80 -16.62 10.65
N ARG A 311 5.62 -16.98 9.39
CA ARG A 311 6.46 -17.94 8.67
C ARG A 311 7.43 -17.21 7.74
N PRO A 312 8.59 -17.78 7.39
CA PRO A 312 9.58 -17.11 6.53
C PRO A 312 9.01 -16.65 5.16
N ASP A 313 8.09 -17.43 4.59
CA ASP A 313 7.36 -17.14 3.36
C ASP A 313 6.30 -16.03 3.52
N GLN A 314 6.17 -15.43 4.70
CA GLN A 314 5.28 -14.29 4.96
C GLN A 314 6.05 -12.98 5.15
N HIS A 315 7.38 -13.03 5.19
CA HIS A 315 8.21 -11.84 5.26
C HIS A 315 7.93 -10.91 4.06
N PRO A 316 7.69 -9.61 4.26
CA PRO A 316 7.30 -8.69 3.18
C PRO A 316 8.39 -8.49 2.13
N LEU A 317 9.66 -8.56 2.54
CA LEU A 317 10.79 -8.44 1.62
C LEU A 317 11.31 -9.79 1.11
N ARG A 318 10.53 -10.87 1.29
CA ARG A 318 10.91 -12.17 0.76
C ARG A 318 11.07 -12.13 -0.75
N LEU A 319 11.86 -13.07 -1.27
CA LEU A 319 11.85 -13.38 -2.69
C LEU A 319 10.67 -14.32 -2.96
N PRO A 320 9.69 -13.93 -3.79
CA PRO A 320 8.61 -14.84 -4.19
C PRO A 320 9.22 -15.96 -5.04
N ASN A 321 9.44 -17.13 -4.43
CA ASN A 321 10.10 -18.32 -4.96
C ASN A 321 11.49 -18.08 -5.58
N PRO A 322 12.59 -18.35 -4.87
CA PRO A 322 13.73 -18.98 -5.51
C PRO A 322 13.36 -20.45 -5.70
N SER A 323 12.99 -20.89 -6.92
CA SER A 323 13.07 -22.32 -7.19
C SER A 323 14.56 -22.67 -7.25
N GLY A 324 15.02 -23.21 -6.12
CA GLY A 324 16.35 -23.67 -5.76
C GLY A 324 16.33 -24.01 -4.28
#